data_AF-A0A2V5W1W2-F1
#
_entry.id   AF-A0A2V5W1W2-F1
#
_cell.length_a   1.000
_cell.length_b   1.000
_cell.length_c   1.000
_cell.angle_alpha   90.00
_cell.angle_beta   90.00
_cell.angle_gamma   90.00
#
_symmetry.space_group_name_H-M   'P 1'
#
loop_
_entity.id
_entity.type
_entity.pdbx_description
1 polymer ?
#
loop_
_entity_poly.entity_id
_entity_poly.type
_entity_poly.pdbx_seq_one_letter_code
_entity_poly.pdbx_strand_id
1 'polypeptide(L)'
;MKIFWSCCAATAGLCSTSLAAGQGDEVVVIYNSQLPESKDLAIYYAQRREVPTNQVLGFDLPTAEAITRAEFRDRLQKPLLKA
;
A
#
# COMPACT_ATOMS: atom_id res chain seq x y z
N MET A 1 36.11 41.32 24.46
CA MET A 1 35.22 42.44 24.86
C MET A 1 33.95 42.34 24.01
N LYS A 2 32.77 42.28 24.63
CA LYS A 2 31.40 42.33 24.04
C LYS A 2 30.92 41.02 23.39
N ILE A 3 30.30 40.09 24.13
CA ILE A 3 28.91 40.05 24.67
C ILE A 3 27.89 39.57 23.62
N PHE A 4 27.47 38.31 23.83
CA PHE A 4 26.14 37.71 23.66
C PHE A 4 25.19 38.28 22.61
N TRP A 5 24.79 37.41 21.68
CA TRP A 5 23.37 37.28 21.33
C TRP A 5 22.98 35.81 21.21
N SER A 6 22.36 35.35 22.30
CA SER A 6 21.52 34.17 22.34
C SER A 6 20.35 34.40 21.39
N CYS A 7 20.20 33.57 20.37
CA CYS A 7 18.92 33.34 19.73
C CYS A 7 18.62 31.85 19.89
N CYS A 8 17.69 31.57 20.81
CA CYS A 8 17.26 30.24 21.19
C CYS A 8 17.10 29.31 20.00
N ALA A 9 17.79 28.17 20.08
CA ALA A 9 17.41 26.97 19.38
C ALA A 9 15.98 26.61 19.77
N ALA A 10 15.06 26.76 18.83
CA ALA A 10 13.74 26.15 18.90
C ALA A 10 13.44 25.56 17.51
N THR A 11 14.20 24.54 17.13
CA THR A 11 13.70 23.58 16.14
C THR A 11 12.54 22.85 16.81
N ALA A 12 11.34 23.43 16.68
CA ALA A 12 10.11 22.76 17.06
C ALA A 12 10.07 21.44 16.29
N GLY A 13 10.24 20.34 17.01
CA GLY A 13 10.19 19.00 16.46
C GLY A 13 8.86 18.85 15.72
N LEU A 14 8.94 18.49 14.44
CA LEU A 14 7.83 17.96 13.68
C LEU A 14 7.42 16.66 14.38
N CYS A 15 6.49 16.75 15.34
CA CYS A 15 5.77 15.59 15.83
C CYS A 15 4.85 15.12 14.70
N SER A 16 5.37 14.26 13.82
CA SER A 16 4.57 13.50 12.88
C SER A 16 3.72 12.49 13.66
N THR A 17 2.56 12.92 14.14
CA THR A 17 1.54 12.00 14.65
C THR A 17 0.79 11.41 13.47
N SER A 18 1.34 10.35 12.88
CA SER A 18 0.60 9.55 11.90
C SER A 18 0.78 8.07 12.19
N LEU A 19 -0.09 7.52 13.03
CA LEU A 19 -0.22 6.09 13.24
C LEU A 19 -1.67 5.74 13.55
N ALA A 20 -2.46 5.56 12.50
CA ALA A 20 -3.74 4.86 12.59
C ALA A 20 -4.04 4.03 11.33
N ALA A 21 -3.45 4.40 10.18
CA ALA A 21 -3.32 3.54 9.01
C ALA A 21 -1.83 3.24 8.80
N GLY A 22 -1.47 1.98 8.56
CA GLY A 22 -0.10 1.59 8.21
C GLY A 22 0.39 2.31 6.95
N GLN A 23 1.70 2.37 6.77
CA GLN A 23 2.32 3.01 5.60
C GLN A 23 2.03 2.19 4.32
N GLY A 24 2.10 2.84 3.15
CA GLY A 24 1.80 2.21 1.86
C GLY A 24 2.71 1.02 1.54
N ASP A 25 3.94 1.03 2.05
CA ASP A 25 4.92 -0.03 1.92
C ASP A 25 4.61 -1.26 2.81
N GLU A 26 3.70 -1.15 3.78
CA GLU A 26 3.26 -2.26 4.63
C GLU A 26 2.11 -3.09 4.03
N VAL A 27 1.58 -2.71 2.87
CA VAL A 27 0.41 -3.35 2.25
C VAL A 27 0.63 -3.79 0.81
N VAL A 28 -0.07 -4.84 0.39
CA VAL A 28 -0.14 -5.28 -1.01
C VAL A 28 -1.55 -5.04 -1.53
N VAL A 29 -1.65 -4.44 -2.71
CA VAL A 29 -2.93 -4.25 -3.42
C VAL A 29 -3.06 -5.33 -4.48
N ILE A 30 -4.20 -6.02 -4.50
CA ILE A 30 -4.46 -7.12 -5.41
C ILE A 30 -5.60 -6.74 -6.35
N TYR A 31 -5.42 -7.00 -7.66
CA TYR A 31 -6.49 -6.87 -8.65
C TYR A 31 -6.70 -8.18 -9.42
N ASN A 32 -7.90 -8.34 -9.96
CA ASN A 32 -8.21 -9.43 -10.87
C ASN A 32 -7.81 -9.05 -12.29
N SER A 33 -6.83 -9.75 -12.86
CA SER A 33 -6.34 -9.51 -14.22
C SER A 33 -7.36 -9.81 -15.32
N GLN A 34 -8.40 -10.61 -15.02
CA GLN A 34 -9.52 -10.88 -15.93
C GLN A 34 -10.55 -9.74 -15.98
N LEU A 35 -10.45 -8.75 -15.09
CA LEU A 35 -11.34 -7.59 -15.00
C LEU A 35 -10.51 -6.31 -15.14
N PRO A 36 -10.39 -5.71 -16.34
CA PRO A 36 -9.59 -4.51 -16.56
C PRO A 36 -9.91 -3.37 -15.59
N GLU A 37 -11.18 -3.17 -15.26
CA GLU A 37 -11.64 -2.13 -14.33
C GLU A 37 -11.11 -2.34 -12.90
N SER A 38 -10.86 -3.60 -12.51
CA SER A 38 -10.25 -3.95 -11.22
C SER A 38 -8.83 -3.38 -11.11
N LYS A 39 -8.08 -3.38 -12.22
CA LYS A 39 -6.72 -2.83 -12.27
C LYS A 39 -6.71 -1.33 -12.08
N ASP A 40 -7.61 -0.63 -12.76
CA ASP A 40 -7.70 0.84 -12.67
C ASP A 40 -8.04 1.29 -11.25
N LEU A 41 -8.97 0.59 -10.59
CA LEU A 41 -9.30 0.84 -9.18
C LEU A 41 -8.12 0.54 -8.24
N ALA A 42 -7.41 -0.57 -8.46
CA ALA A 42 -6.24 -0.91 -7.66
C ALA A 42 -5.15 0.16 -7.76
N ILE A 43 -4.84 0.63 -8.97
CA ILE A 43 -3.87 1.72 -9.20
C ILE A 43 -4.35 3.00 -8.51
N TYR A 44 -5.62 3.36 -8.66
CA TYR A 44 -6.22 4.55 -8.04
C TYR A 44 -6.10 4.56 -6.51
N TYR A 45 -6.28 3.42 -5.84
CA TYR A 45 -6.15 3.32 -4.38
C TYR A 45 -4.69 3.18 -3.93
N ALA A 46 -3.85 2.47 -4.70
CA ALA A 46 -2.42 2.37 -4.45
C ALA A 46 -1.76 3.77 -4.44
N GLN A 47 -2.07 4.61 -5.43
CA GLN A 47 -1.58 5.99 -5.51
C GLN A 47 -1.97 6.83 -4.29
N ARG A 48 -3.22 6.73 -3.80
CA ARG A 48 -3.70 7.48 -2.63
C ARG A 48 -3.04 7.09 -1.33
N ARG A 49 -2.55 5.87 -1.25
CA ARG A 49 -1.89 5.31 -0.07
C ARG A 49 -0.38 5.23 -0.22
N GLU A 50 0.15 5.78 -1.31
CA GLU A 50 1.58 5.76 -1.62
C GLU A 50 2.15 4.33 -1.62
N VAL A 51 1.35 3.36 -2.06
CA VAL A 51 1.77 1.96 -2.17
C VAL A 51 2.79 1.83 -3.31
N PRO A 52 3.97 1.25 -3.07
CA PRO A 52 4.96 0.97 -4.09
C PRO A 52 4.36 0.19 -5.28
N THR A 53 4.76 0.53 -6.50
CA THR A 53 4.18 -0.07 -7.72
C THR A 53 4.46 -1.57 -7.84
N ASN A 54 5.55 -2.06 -7.24
CA ASN A 54 5.87 -3.48 -7.14
C ASN A 54 5.00 -4.23 -6.11
N GLN A 55 4.16 -3.53 -5.34
CA GLN A 55 3.19 -4.11 -4.40
C GLN A 55 1.75 -4.09 -4.95
N VAL A 56 1.57 -3.78 -6.23
CA VAL A 56 0.27 -3.83 -6.93
C VAL A 56 0.25 -5.05 -7.86
N LEU A 57 -0.33 -6.14 -7.38
CA LEU A 57 -0.22 -7.47 -8.00
C LEU A 57 -1.51 -7.90 -8.69
N GLY A 58 -1.39 -8.43 -9.91
CA GLY A 58 -2.49 -8.97 -10.69
C GLY A 58 -2.51 -10.48 -10.67
N PHE A 59 -3.67 -11.08 -10.41
CA PHE A 59 -3.87 -12.53 -10.50
C PHE A 59 -5.02 -12.88 -11.43
N ASP A 60 -4.95 -14.05 -12.07
CA ASP A 60 -6.03 -14.62 -12.87
C ASP A 60 -7.07 -15.28 -11.94
N LEU A 61 -8.11 -14.51 -11.58
CA LEU A 61 -9.15 -14.95 -10.64
C LEU A 61 -10.50 -15.07 -11.33
N PRO A 62 -11.38 -16.01 -10.89
CA PRO A 62 -12.76 -16.06 -11.34
C PRO A 62 -13.47 -14.71 -11.20
N THR A 63 -14.35 -14.39 -12.16
CA THR A 63 -15.11 -13.13 -12.20
C THR A 63 -16.46 -13.21 -11.47
N ALA A 64 -16.83 -14.40 -10.98
CA ALA A 64 -17.99 -14.58 -10.12
C ALA A 64 -17.76 -13.91 -8.75
N GLU A 65 -18.85 -13.48 -8.11
CA GLU A 65 -18.79 -12.84 -6.78
C GLU A 65 -18.16 -13.75 -5.71
N ALA A 66 -18.42 -15.05 -5.80
CA ALA A 66 -17.84 -16.05 -4.91
C ALA A 66 -16.82 -16.93 -5.65
N ILE A 67 -15.76 -17.30 -4.94
CA ILE A 67 -14.71 -18.21 -5.39
C ILE A 67 -14.69 -19.46 -4.51
N THR A 68 -14.42 -20.62 -5.09
CA THR A 68 -14.25 -21.83 -4.27
C THR A 68 -12.96 -21.76 -3.46
N ARG A 69 -12.91 -22.51 -2.34
CA ARG A 69 -11.69 -22.58 -1.52
C ARG A 69 -10.47 -23.11 -2.28
N ALA A 70 -10.69 -24.03 -3.22
CA ALA A 70 -9.63 -24.59 -4.06
C ALA A 70 -9.07 -23.54 -5.02
N GLU A 71 -9.94 -22.81 -5.72
CA GLU A 71 -9.53 -21.71 -6.61
C GLU A 71 -8.83 -20.59 -5.85
N PHE A 72 -9.33 -20.17 -4.69
CA PHE A 72 -8.65 -19.19 -3.84
C PHE A 72 -7.23 -19.66 -3.48
N ARG A 73 -7.10 -20.91 -3.01
CA ARG A 73 -5.79 -21.46 -2.62
C ARG A 73 -4.83 -21.50 -3.80
N ASP A 74 -5.28 -22.01 -4.94
CA ASP A 74 -4.41 -22.35 -6.06
C ASP A 74 -4.13 -21.16 -6.98
N ARG A 75 -5.08 -20.21 -7.11
CA ARG A 75 -4.95 -19.04 -8.00
C ARG A 75 -4.56 -17.75 -7.29
N LEU A 76 -4.82 -17.62 -5.99
CA LEU A 76 -4.46 -16.43 -5.21
C LEU A 76 -3.41 -16.72 -4.14
N GLN A 77 -3.72 -17.58 -3.16
CA GLN A 77 -2.90 -17.75 -1.96
C GLN A 77 -1.49 -18.31 -2.26
N LYS A 78 -1.40 -19.43 -2.98
CA LYS A 78 -0.11 -20.05 -3.32
C LYS A 78 0.75 -19.17 -4.23
N PRO A 79 0.20 -18.54 -5.29
CA PRO A 79 0.97 -17.59 -6.10
C PRO A 79 1.45 -16.37 -5.30
N LEU A 80 0.60 -15.79 -4.45
CA LEU A 80 0.96 -14.62 -3.64
C LEU A 80 2.12 -14.88 -2.69
N LEU A 81 2.21 -16.07 -2.09
CA LEU A 81 3.33 -16.45 -1.21
C LEU A 81 4.69 -16.57 -1.93
N LYS A 82 4.71 -16.52 -3.27
CA LYS A 82 5.93 -16.59 -4.09
C LYS A 82 6.28 -15.26 -4.76
N ALA A 83 5.37 -14.28 -4.70
CA ALA A 83 5.50 -13.00 -5.36
C ALA A 83 6.51 -12.09 -4.65
#